data_AF-A0ABD0QN32-F1
#
_entry.id   AF-A0ABD0QN32-F1
#
_cell.length_a   1.000
_cell.length_b   1.000
_cell.length_c   1.000
_cell.angle_alpha   90.00
_cell.angle_beta   90.00
_cell.angle_gamma   90.00
#
_symmetry.space_group_name_H-M   'P 1'
#
loop_
_entity.id
_entity.type
_entity.pdbx_description
1 polymer ?
#
loop_
_entity_poly.entity_id
_entity_poly.type
_entity_poly.pdbx_seq_one_letter_code
_entity_poly.pdbx_strand_id
1 'polypeptide(L)' 'GCSMWNQSDPIIVSLRHTSPGNDPVAAHWSLQALEHHGSWSLDGCQLAHSDASTSTLRCSVLSNYAVLQ' A
#
# COMPACT_ATOMS: atom_id res chain seq x y z
N GLY A 1 14.47 29.91 -5.93
CA GLY A 1 14.45 28.89 -4.87
C GLY A 1 14.17 27.56 -5.52
N CYS A 2 14.95 26.52 -5.21
CA CYS A 2 14.68 25.18 -5.72
C CYS A 2 13.81 24.44 -4.71
N SER A 3 12.52 24.25 -5.04
CA SER A 3 11.69 23.28 -4.33
C SER A 3 12.11 21.90 -4.81
N MET A 4 12.80 21.12 -3.96
CA MET A 4 12.96 19.69 -4.22
C MET A 4 11.59 19.04 -4.15
N TRP A 5 11.17 18.41 -5.24
CA TRP A 5 9.94 17.65 -5.29
C TRP A 5 10.18 16.39 -4.46
N ASN A 6 9.54 16.30 -3.29
CA ASN A 6 9.54 15.13 -2.40
C ASN A 6 8.80 13.91 -3.02
N GLN A 7 8.68 13.85 -4.34
CA GLN A 7 7.99 12.77 -5.06
C GLN A 7 9.00 12.00 -5.88
N SER A 8 9.67 11.07 -5.22
CA SER A 8 10.14 9.85 -5.87
C SER A 8 8.98 9.24 -6.67
N ASP A 9 9.28 8.61 -7.79
CA ASP A 9 8.26 7.87 -8.54
C ASP A 9 7.55 6.87 -7.62
N PRO A 10 6.20 6.82 -7.66
CA PRO A 10 5.45 5.94 -6.79
C PRO A 10 5.69 4.48 -7.17
N ILE A 11 5.70 3.60 -6.17
CA ILE A 11 5.74 2.16 -6.38
C ILE A 11 4.32 1.71 -6.74
N ILE A 12 4.17 1.10 -7.91
CA ILE A 12 2.91 0.53 -8.38
C ILE A 12 2.94 -0.97 -8.18
N VAL A 13 1.95 -1.49 -7.47
CA VAL A 13 1.85 -2.93 -7.13
C VAL A 13 0.50 -3.43 -7.58
N SER A 14 0.47 -4.52 -8.35
CA SER A 14 -0.76 -5.20 -8.74
C SER A 14 -0.85 -6.54 -8.01
N LEU A 15 -1.90 -6.72 -7.21
CA LEU A 15 -2.12 -7.88 -6.36
C LEU A 15 -3.42 -8.57 -6.76
N ARG A 16 -3.34 -9.88 -7.01
CA ARG A 16 -4.51 -10.72 -7.27
C ARG A 16 -5.18 -11.11 -5.94
N HIS A 17 -6.50 -10.98 -5.88
CA HIS A 17 -7.31 -11.40 -4.74
C HIS A 17 -7.25 -12.92 -4.55
N THR A 18 -6.98 -13.36 -3.33
CA THR A 18 -7.00 -14.78 -2.92
C THR A 18 -8.38 -15.23 -2.43
N SER A 19 -9.23 -14.27 -2.05
CA SER A 19 -10.59 -14.48 -1.59
C SER A 19 -11.51 -13.36 -2.09
N PRO A 20 -12.81 -13.62 -2.29
CA PRO A 20 -13.79 -12.56 -2.47
C PRO A 20 -13.83 -11.69 -1.22
N GLY A 21 -13.80 -10.37 -1.40
CA GLY A 21 -13.96 -9.39 -0.32
C GLY A 21 -14.62 -8.14 -0.84
N ASN A 22 -15.14 -7.33 0.10
CA ASN A 22 -15.68 -6.01 -0.18
C ASN A 22 -14.74 -4.95 0.38
N ASP A 23 -14.72 -3.77 -0.22
CA ASP A 23 -13.95 -2.61 0.25
C ASP A 23 -12.44 -2.85 0.43
N PRO A 24 -11.71 -3.24 -0.64
CA PRO A 24 -10.28 -3.50 -0.56
C PRO A 24 -9.50 -2.25 -0.13
N VAL A 25 -8.63 -2.40 0.87
CA VAL A 25 -7.80 -1.30 1.38
C VAL A 25 -6.32 -1.58 1.14
N ALA A 26 -5.62 -0.61 0.54
CA ALA A 26 -4.18 -0.67 0.30
C ALA A 26 -3.39 -0.50 1.61
N ALA A 27 -2.55 -1.47 1.95
CA ALA A 27 -1.71 -1.43 3.14
C ALA A 27 -0.26 -1.83 2.83
N HIS A 28 0.66 -1.32 3.64
CA HIS A 28 2.06 -1.75 3.66
C HIS A 28 2.47 -2.19 5.07
N TRP A 29 3.48 -3.06 5.15
CA TRP A 29 4.05 -3.43 6.42
C TRP A 29 4.89 -2.28 6.99
N SER A 30 4.64 -1.90 8.24
CA SER A 30 5.37 -0.86 8.97
C SER A 30 6.04 -1.46 10.20
N LEU A 31 7.33 -1.17 10.38
CA LEU A 31 8.09 -1.58 11.58
C LEU A 31 8.01 -0.54 12.72
N GLN A 32 7.22 0.53 12.55
CA GLN A 32 7.11 1.60 13.54
C GLN A 32 6.17 1.31 14.71
N ALA A 33 5.39 0.23 14.66
CA ALA A 33 4.56 -0.14 15.81
C ALA A 33 5.47 -0.53 16.99
N LEU A 34 5.20 0.06 18.15
CA LEU A 34 5.94 -0.14 19.41
C LEU A 34 6.19 -1.64 19.64
N GLU A 35 7.37 -1.99 20.15
CA GLU A 35 7.75 -3.35 20.58
C GLU A 35 8.18 -4.35 19.47
N HIS A 36 8.85 -3.93 18.40
CA HIS A 36 9.44 -4.83 17.37
C HIS A 36 8.43 -5.72 16.61
N HIS A 37 7.13 -5.55 16.86
CA HIS A 37 6.07 -6.20 16.12
C HIS A 37 5.60 -5.24 15.03
N GLY A 38 5.92 -5.56 13.78
CA GLY A 38 5.39 -4.77 12.67
C GLY A 38 3.86 -4.85 12.59
N SER A 39 3.25 -3.86 11.97
CA SER A 39 1.81 -3.81 11.73
C SER A 39 1.51 -3.39 10.30
N TRP A 40 0.30 -3.71 9.84
CA TRP A 40 -0.20 -3.15 8.59
C TRP A 40 -0.56 -1.68 8.79
N SER A 41 0.00 -0.84 7.94
CA SER A 41 -0.22 0.61 7.90
C SER A 41 -0.84 0.99 6.57
N LEU A 42 -1.79 1.93 6.62
CA LEU A 42 -2.41 2.53 5.43
C LEU A 42 -1.66 3.79 4.97
N ASP A 43 -0.71 4.28 5.77
CA ASP A 43 0.03 5.50 5.48
C ASP A 43 0.90 5.32 4.22
N GLY A 44 1.01 6.35 3.39
CA GLY A 44 1.85 6.29 2.20
C GLY A 44 1.44 5.23 1.15
N CYS A 45 0.28 4.57 1.28
CA CYS A 45 -0.28 3.67 0.27
C CYS A 45 -1.72 4.04 -0.04
N GLN A 46 -2.08 4.03 -1.33
CA GLN A 46 -3.42 4.35 -1.80
C GLN A 46 -3.88 3.30 -2.80
N LEU A 47 -5.16 2.95 -2.76
CA LEU A 47 -5.77 2.11 -3.79
C LEU A 47 -5.91 2.95 -5.06
N ALA A 48 -5.22 2.57 -6.13
CA ALA A 48 -5.31 3.24 -7.43
C ALA A 48 -6.46 2.68 -8.26
N HIS A 49 -6.67 1.36 -8.22
CA HIS A 49 -7.75 0.67 -8.91
C HIS A 49 -8.07 -0.64 -8.20
N SER A 50 -9.33 -1.09 -8.26
CA SER A 50 -9.69 -2.46 -7.89
C SER A 50 -10.79 -2.96 -8.79
N ASP A 51 -10.63 -4.21 -9.22
CA ASP A 51 -11.65 -5.02 -9.87
C ASP A 51 -11.99 -6.24 -9.00
N ALA A 52 -12.79 -7.18 -9.52
CA ALA A 52 -13.23 -8.36 -8.77
C ALA A 52 -12.09 -9.33 -8.41
N SER A 53 -10.98 -9.28 -9.14
CA SER A 53 -9.89 -10.25 -9.11
C SER A 53 -8.55 -9.64 -8.74
N THR A 54 -8.38 -8.33 -8.92
CA THR A 54 -7.10 -7.64 -8.85
C THR A 54 -7.26 -6.24 -8.26
N SER A 55 -6.33 -5.86 -7.40
CA SER A 55 -6.18 -4.51 -6.86
C SER A 55 -4.83 -3.95 -7.25
N THR A 56 -4.82 -2.69 -7.66
CA THR A 56 -3.61 -1.93 -7.95
C THR A 56 -3.41 -0.87 -6.87
N LEU A 57 -2.25 -0.92 -6.23
CA LEU A 57 -1.85 -0.04 -5.13
C LEU A 57 -0.79 0.94 -5.65
N ARG A 58 -0.81 2.15 -5.12
CA ARG A 58 0.19 3.19 -5.33
C ARG A 58 0.78 3.57 -3.99
N CYS A 59 2.07 3.30 -3.80
CA CYS A 59 2.74 3.52 -2.53
C CYS A 59 3.97 4.44 -2.67
N SER A 60 4.24 5.25 -1.64
CA SER A 60 5.42 6.12 -1.55
C SER A 60 6.59 5.49 -0.79
N VAL A 61 6.36 4.35 -0.14
CA VAL A 61 7.35 3.63 0.68
C VAL A 61 7.59 2.23 0.13
N LEU A 62 8.86 1.81 0.11
CA LEU A 62 9.25 0.44 -0.25
C LEU A 62 9.07 -0.48 0.95
N SER A 63 8.18 -1.48 0.86
CA SER A 63 7.91 -2.46 1.93
C SER A 63 7.22 -3.71 1.37
N ASN A 64 6.66 -4.55 2.25
CA ASN A 64 5.69 -5.56 1.88
C ASN A 64 4.30 -4.92 1.74
N TYR A 65 3.52 -5.37 0.75
CA TYR A 65 2.22 -4.82 0.44
C TYR A 65 1.13 -5.87 0.60
N ALA A 66 -0.04 -5.42 1.03
CA ALA A 66 -1.23 -6.25 1.11
C ALA A 66 -2.47 -5.43 0.78
N VAL A 67 -3.52 -6.14 0.38
CA VAL A 67 -4.88 -5.61 0.30
C VAL A 67 -5.65 -6.21 1.47
N LEU A 68 -6.13 -5.36 2.37
CA LEU A 68 -6.93 -5.77 3.52
C LEU A 68 -8.43 -5.72 3.16
N GLN A 69 -9.21 -6.64 3.72
CA GLN A 69 -10.65 -6.86 3.49
C GLN A 69 -11.33 -7.14 4.83
#